data_AF-A0A962EE47-F1
#
_entry.id   AF-A0A962EE47-F1
#
_cell.length_a   1.000
_cell.length_b   1.000
_cell.length_c   1.000
_cell.angle_alpha   90.00
_cell.angle_beta   90.00
_cell.angle_gamma   90.00
#
_symmetry.space_group_name_H-M   'P 1'
#
loop_
_entity.id
_entity.type
_entity.pdbx_description
1 polymer ?
#
loop_
_entity_poly.entity_id
_entity_poly.type
_entity_poly.pdbx_seq_one_letter_code
_entity_poly.pdbx_strand_id
1 'polypeptide(L)'
;LEGAYCSSIGAEYMHISDYPQRRWMQERFESTAGQFGYTHAQKKRVLDRLTAAEGLERYLHTKYVGQKRFSLEGGDSLIPMIDEIIQRAGAGGSKDVIIGMAHRGRINVLINTLGKPPRTLFDAFEGKAEENPDPAHSGDVKYHLGFSSDVTTPGGTVHLALGFNPSHLEIIDPVVAGSVRARQTRRQNEDRTQVVPILVHGDAAFSGQGVVMELFQMSQARGYTVGGTIHIVVNNQVGFTTSNPLDTRSTHYCTDVAKIVSAPVLHVNGDDPEAVLFCAQVALDYRQTFKRDVVIDLICYRRHGHNEADEPAATQPLMYQNIRSRPTTRELYARRLEAEGVIEPGEAKAISDRYRDALERGDAVVAELT
;
A
#
# COMPACT_ATOMS: atom_id res chain seq x y z
N LEU A 1 27.10 7.27 6.03
CA LEU A 1 26.71 7.19 4.60
C LEU A 1 26.12 5.84 4.26
N GLU A 2 26.83 4.71 4.47
CA GLU A 2 26.29 3.36 4.19
C GLU A 2 24.97 3.07 4.90
N GLY A 3 24.87 3.36 6.21
CA GLY A 3 23.60 3.16 6.94
C GLY A 3 22.41 3.98 6.41
N ALA A 4 22.67 5.14 5.81
CA ALA A 4 21.65 6.03 5.27
C ALA A 4 21.21 5.68 3.83
N TYR A 5 22.11 5.10 3.02
CA TYR A 5 21.88 4.96 1.57
C TYR A 5 22.10 3.55 1.00
N CYS A 6 22.62 2.60 1.79
CA CYS A 6 22.96 1.24 1.34
C CYS A 6 22.34 0.14 2.22
N SER A 7 21.28 0.46 2.96
CA SER A 7 20.60 -0.47 3.87
C SER A 7 19.26 -0.94 3.28
N SER A 8 18.20 -1.03 4.09
CA SER A 8 16.85 -1.41 3.64
C SER A 8 16.18 -0.35 2.76
N ILE A 9 16.78 0.84 2.63
CA ILE A 9 16.25 1.95 1.83
C ILE A 9 17.30 2.42 0.83
N GLY A 10 16.90 2.48 -0.44
CA GLY A 10 17.59 3.20 -1.51
C GLY A 10 16.79 4.44 -1.90
N ALA A 11 17.35 5.64 -1.73
CA ALA A 11 16.65 6.88 -2.04
C ALA A 11 17.21 7.52 -3.33
N GLU A 12 16.39 7.62 -4.38
CA GLU A 12 16.71 8.38 -5.59
C GLU A 12 16.04 9.76 -5.53
N TYR A 13 16.82 10.79 -5.23
CA TYR A 13 16.34 12.18 -5.21
C TYR A 13 17.33 13.17 -5.82
N MET A 14 18.55 12.75 -6.14
CA MET A 14 19.60 13.64 -6.64
C MET A 14 19.35 14.15 -8.07
N HIS A 15 18.46 13.49 -8.83
CA HIS A 15 17.98 13.97 -10.14
C HIS A 15 17.04 15.16 -10.04
N ILE A 16 16.53 15.49 -8.85
CA ILE A 16 15.68 16.66 -8.63
C ILE A 16 16.50 17.93 -8.82
N SER A 17 16.13 18.79 -9.76
CA SER A 17 16.87 20.02 -10.02
C SER A 17 16.78 21.02 -8.84
N ASP A 18 15.63 21.06 -8.17
CA ASP A 18 15.37 21.94 -7.02
C ASP A 18 16.27 21.61 -5.82
N TYR A 19 17.13 22.56 -5.45
CA TYR A 19 18.09 22.38 -4.36
C TYR A 19 17.42 22.26 -2.97
N PRO A 20 16.44 23.10 -2.59
CA PRO A 20 15.72 22.95 -1.33
C PRO A 20 15.12 21.55 -1.12
N GLN A 21 14.50 20.98 -2.15
CA GLN A 21 13.96 19.61 -2.10
C GLN A 21 15.05 18.57 -1.87
N ARG A 22 16.17 18.65 -2.60
CA ARG A 22 17.29 17.71 -2.41
C ARG A 22 17.87 17.80 -1.01
N ARG A 23 18.10 19.01 -0.51
CA ARG A 23 18.63 19.24 0.83
C ARG A 23 17.68 18.71 1.91
N TRP A 24 16.38 18.93 1.75
CA TRP A 24 15.37 18.41 2.67
C TRP A 24 15.37 16.89 2.75
N MET A 25 15.48 16.20 1.60
CA MET A 25 15.59 14.74 1.54
C MET A 25 16.89 14.28 2.22
N GLN A 26 18.01 14.92 1.87
CA GLN A 26 19.31 14.59 2.44
C GLN A 26 19.31 14.66 3.98
N GLU A 27 18.80 15.75 4.55
CA GLU A 27 18.72 15.95 6.00
C GLU A 27 17.87 14.85 6.68
N ARG A 28 16.76 14.43 6.06
CA ARG A 28 15.90 13.35 6.58
C ARG A 28 16.61 11.99 6.64
N PHE A 29 17.26 11.58 5.55
CA PHE A 29 17.92 10.27 5.49
C PHE A 29 19.21 10.23 6.31
N GLU A 30 20.01 11.30 6.29
CA GLU A 30 21.30 11.33 6.99
C GLU A 30 21.15 11.50 8.51
N SER A 31 20.13 12.21 8.98
CA SER A 31 19.85 12.34 10.42
C SER A 31 19.39 11.03 11.07
N THR A 32 18.72 10.18 10.31
CA THR A 32 18.19 8.91 10.81
C THR A 32 19.22 7.78 10.69
N ALA A 33 20.03 7.77 9.63
CA ALA A 33 21.11 6.80 9.40
C ALA A 33 20.73 5.31 9.61
N GLY A 34 19.47 4.95 9.28
CA GLY A 34 18.93 3.59 9.45
C GLY A 34 18.42 3.25 10.86
N GLN A 35 18.44 4.21 11.78
CA GLN A 35 17.93 4.06 13.16
C GLN A 35 16.70 4.95 13.36
N PHE A 36 15.52 4.41 13.08
CA PHE A 36 14.26 5.17 13.03
C PHE A 36 13.71 5.60 14.40
N GLY A 37 14.23 5.07 15.51
CA GLY A 37 13.87 5.50 16.86
C GLY A 37 12.43 5.15 17.28
N TYR A 38 11.81 4.12 16.70
CA TYR A 38 10.44 3.73 17.02
C TYR A 38 10.31 3.18 18.45
N THR A 39 9.27 3.66 19.14
CA THR A 39 8.88 3.20 20.47
C THR A 39 8.35 1.77 20.43
N HIS A 40 8.35 1.08 21.59
CA HIS A 40 7.77 -0.27 21.70
C HIS A 40 6.30 -0.31 21.23
N ALA A 41 5.52 0.73 21.55
CA ALA A 41 4.12 0.82 21.13
C ALA A 41 3.98 0.89 19.60
N GLN A 42 4.82 1.68 18.92
CA GLN A 42 4.83 1.77 17.46
C GLN A 42 5.23 0.42 16.84
N LYS A 43 6.29 -0.22 17.36
CA LYS A 43 6.71 -1.55 16.91
C LYS A 43 5.61 -2.61 17.08
N LYS A 44 4.89 -2.60 18.21
CA LYS A 44 3.73 -3.48 18.42
C LYS A 44 2.59 -3.19 17.45
N ARG A 45 2.30 -1.93 17.13
CA ARG A 45 1.29 -1.54 16.11
C ARG A 45 1.68 -2.08 14.73
N VAL A 46 2.94 -1.98 14.34
CA VAL A 46 3.45 -2.55 13.08
C VAL A 46 3.23 -4.06 13.04
N LEU A 47 3.58 -4.78 14.11
CA LEU A 47 3.36 -6.23 14.19
C LEU A 47 1.86 -6.59 14.12
N ASP A 48 1.00 -5.81 14.76
CA ASP A 48 -0.45 -6.00 14.72
C ASP A 48 -0.98 -5.84 13.30
N ARG A 49 -0.60 -4.77 12.60
CA ARG A 49 -0.98 -4.53 11.19
C ARG A 49 -0.45 -5.60 10.23
N LEU A 50 0.79 -6.07 10.41
CA LEU A 50 1.34 -7.21 9.65
C LEU A 50 0.58 -8.51 9.95
N THR A 51 0.15 -8.70 11.20
CA THR A 51 -0.62 -9.88 11.60
C THR A 51 -2.02 -9.85 11.00
N ALA A 52 -2.66 -8.68 10.95
CA ALA A 52 -3.92 -8.49 10.23
C ALA A 52 -3.77 -8.79 8.73
N ALA A 53 -2.68 -8.32 8.11
CA ALA A 53 -2.38 -8.56 6.70
C ALA A 53 -2.27 -10.06 6.39
N GLU A 54 -1.38 -10.77 7.08
CA GLU A 54 -1.15 -12.20 6.86
C GLU A 54 -2.37 -13.06 7.29
N GLY A 55 -2.98 -12.72 8.42
CA GLY A 55 -4.06 -13.46 9.04
C GLY A 55 -5.30 -13.56 8.14
N LEU A 56 -5.66 -12.46 7.47
CA LEU A 56 -6.79 -12.45 6.54
C LEU A 56 -6.55 -13.38 5.36
N GLU A 57 -5.37 -13.30 4.77
CA GLU A 57 -5.03 -14.09 3.59
C GLU A 57 -4.99 -15.58 3.91
N ARG A 58 -4.42 -15.96 5.06
CA ARG A 58 -4.41 -17.34 5.56
C ARG A 58 -5.82 -17.86 5.86
N TYR A 59 -6.68 -17.02 6.44
CA TYR A 59 -8.08 -17.36 6.69
C TYR A 59 -8.81 -17.63 5.38
N LEU A 60 -8.71 -16.71 4.41
CA LEU A 60 -9.34 -16.85 3.09
C LEU A 60 -8.80 -18.07 2.32
N HIS A 61 -7.49 -18.33 2.39
CA HIS A 61 -6.87 -19.48 1.74
C HIS A 61 -7.41 -20.80 2.27
N THR A 62 -7.63 -20.88 3.58
CA THR A 62 -8.14 -22.10 4.25
C THR A 62 -9.64 -22.28 4.00
N LYS A 63 -10.43 -21.20 4.09
CA LYS A 63 -11.89 -21.27 4.01
C LYS A 63 -12.42 -21.33 2.57
N TYR A 64 -11.76 -20.66 1.63
CA TYR A 64 -12.20 -20.53 0.24
C TYR A 64 -11.12 -21.03 -0.73
N VAL A 65 -10.77 -22.31 -0.59
CA VAL A 65 -9.72 -22.97 -1.38
C VAL A 65 -9.96 -22.79 -2.88
N GLY A 66 -8.92 -22.36 -3.61
CA GLY A 66 -8.96 -22.19 -5.07
C GLY A 66 -9.70 -20.94 -5.57
N GLN A 67 -10.33 -20.15 -4.68
CA GLN A 67 -10.95 -18.90 -5.10
C GLN A 67 -9.91 -17.79 -5.29
N LYS A 68 -10.03 -17.07 -6.41
CA LYS A 68 -9.18 -15.93 -6.75
C LYS A 68 -9.42 -14.77 -5.77
N ARG A 69 -8.35 -14.33 -5.11
CA ARG A 69 -8.35 -13.17 -4.21
C ARG A 69 -7.23 -12.18 -4.46
N PHE A 70 -6.21 -12.58 -5.25
CA PHE A 70 -5.03 -11.75 -5.55
C PHE A 70 -4.30 -11.32 -4.27
N SER A 71 -3.93 -12.33 -3.48
CA SER A 71 -3.33 -12.25 -2.16
C SER A 71 -2.20 -11.22 -2.09
N LEU A 72 -2.15 -10.52 -0.95
CA LEU A 72 -1.05 -9.64 -0.57
C LEU A 72 0.16 -10.39 -0.01
N GLU A 73 0.07 -11.68 0.30
CA GLU A 73 1.14 -12.43 0.98
C GLU A 73 2.49 -12.26 0.26
N GLY A 74 3.47 -11.76 1.02
CA GLY A 74 4.80 -11.37 0.56
C GLY A 74 4.99 -9.86 0.37
N GLY A 75 3.90 -9.10 0.28
CA GLY A 75 3.83 -7.63 0.28
C GLY A 75 3.10 -7.07 1.50
N ASP A 76 3.08 -7.81 2.61
CA ASP A 76 2.30 -7.55 3.82
C ASP A 76 2.52 -6.14 4.40
N SER A 77 3.73 -5.60 4.25
CA SER A 77 4.11 -4.26 4.71
C SER A 77 3.35 -3.11 4.04
N LEU A 78 2.57 -3.36 2.98
CA LEU A 78 1.63 -2.38 2.42
C LEU A 78 0.60 -1.90 3.47
N ILE A 79 0.12 -2.79 4.33
CA ILE A 79 -0.90 -2.45 5.34
C ILE A 79 -0.38 -1.49 6.41
N PRO A 80 0.75 -1.77 7.11
CA PRO A 80 1.32 -0.78 8.02
C PRO A 80 1.77 0.50 7.32
N MET A 81 2.20 0.44 6.04
CA MET A 81 2.55 1.63 5.26
C MET A 81 1.36 2.58 5.09
N ILE A 82 0.21 2.06 4.62
CA ILE A 82 -0.99 2.87 4.40
C ILE A 82 -1.56 3.36 5.75
N ASP A 83 -1.54 2.52 6.80
CA ASP A 83 -1.94 2.92 8.16
C ASP A 83 -1.13 4.13 8.64
N GLU A 84 0.20 4.08 8.53
CA GLU A 84 1.06 5.20 8.94
C GLU A 84 0.76 6.48 8.14
N ILE A 85 0.56 6.39 6.83
CA ILE A 85 0.20 7.56 6.00
C ILE A 85 -1.11 8.17 6.49
N ILE A 86 -2.14 7.35 6.75
CA ILE A 86 -3.45 7.83 7.20
C ILE A 86 -3.35 8.48 8.58
N GLN A 87 -2.73 7.81 9.55
CA GLN A 87 -2.61 8.30 10.92
C GLN A 87 -1.82 9.61 10.97
N ARG A 88 -0.72 9.68 10.21
CA ARG A 88 0.11 10.88 10.12
C ARG A 88 -0.59 12.01 9.35
N ALA A 89 -1.30 11.70 8.27
CA ALA A 89 -2.06 12.70 7.51
C ALA A 89 -3.14 13.35 8.36
N GLY A 90 -3.88 12.54 9.13
CA GLY A 90 -4.89 13.00 10.07
C GLY A 90 -4.30 13.82 11.22
N ALA A 91 -3.18 13.37 11.81
CA ALA A 91 -2.43 14.16 12.79
C ALA A 91 -1.97 15.53 12.23
N GLY A 92 -1.63 15.59 10.94
CA GLY A 92 -1.33 16.82 10.19
C GLY A 92 -2.55 17.65 9.76
N GLY A 93 -3.76 17.27 10.18
CA GLY A 93 -5.00 18.00 9.92
C GLY A 93 -5.69 17.67 8.60
N SER A 94 -5.24 16.65 7.87
CA SER A 94 -5.93 16.18 6.65
C SER A 94 -7.34 15.69 6.98
N LYS A 95 -8.27 15.83 6.03
CA LYS A 95 -9.69 15.51 6.20
C LYS A 95 -10.13 14.32 5.36
N ASP A 96 -9.46 14.08 4.24
CA ASP A 96 -9.77 12.97 3.34
C ASP A 96 -8.48 12.29 2.87
N VAL A 97 -8.52 10.96 2.80
CA VAL A 97 -7.54 10.14 2.09
C VAL A 97 -8.28 9.34 1.02
N ILE A 98 -7.92 9.57 -0.25
CA ILE A 98 -8.57 8.93 -1.39
C ILE A 98 -7.59 7.96 -2.04
N ILE A 99 -7.99 6.70 -2.15
CA ILE A 99 -7.14 5.60 -2.59
C ILE A 99 -7.61 5.12 -3.98
N GLY A 100 -6.67 4.98 -4.90
CA GLY A 100 -6.81 4.19 -6.12
C GLY A 100 -5.89 2.99 -6.06
N MET A 101 -6.39 1.80 -6.40
CA MET A 101 -5.53 0.60 -6.44
C MET A 101 -6.04 -0.45 -7.41
N ALA A 102 -5.12 -1.29 -7.87
CA ALA A 102 -5.43 -2.50 -8.64
C ALA A 102 -5.92 -3.66 -7.74
N HIS A 103 -5.67 -4.92 -8.16
CA HIS A 103 -6.15 -6.12 -7.48
C HIS A 103 -5.27 -6.58 -6.30
N ARG A 104 -3.94 -6.37 -6.36
CA ARG A 104 -2.98 -6.93 -5.39
C ARG A 104 -3.25 -6.41 -3.98
N GLY A 105 -3.67 -7.31 -3.08
CA GLY A 105 -3.97 -6.96 -1.69
C GLY A 105 -5.17 -6.04 -1.48
N ARG A 106 -6.01 -5.85 -2.50
CA ARG A 106 -7.18 -4.96 -2.39
C ARG A 106 -8.16 -5.39 -1.32
N ILE A 107 -8.43 -6.69 -1.23
CA ILE A 107 -9.28 -7.25 -0.18
C ILE A 107 -8.69 -6.95 1.20
N ASN A 108 -7.36 -7.02 1.31
CA ASN A 108 -6.65 -6.69 2.53
C ASN A 108 -6.83 -5.22 2.93
N VAL A 109 -6.61 -4.28 2.00
CA VAL A 109 -6.85 -2.84 2.23
C VAL A 109 -8.32 -2.57 2.59
N LEU A 110 -9.28 -3.18 1.89
CA LEU A 110 -10.71 -3.03 2.20
C LEU A 110 -11.05 -3.42 3.65
N ILE A 111 -10.56 -4.57 4.12
CA ILE A 111 -10.89 -5.08 5.46
C ILE A 111 -10.03 -4.41 6.54
N ASN A 112 -8.71 -4.37 6.35
CA ASN A 112 -7.74 -4.00 7.38
C ASN A 112 -7.37 -2.52 7.40
N THR A 113 -7.80 -1.75 6.41
CA THR A 113 -7.60 -0.28 6.38
C THR A 113 -8.93 0.45 6.38
N LEU A 114 -9.83 0.13 5.45
CA LEU A 114 -11.13 0.81 5.37
C LEU A 114 -12.18 0.21 6.32
N GLY A 115 -11.92 -0.92 6.96
CA GLY A 115 -12.84 -1.46 7.94
C GLY A 115 -14.12 -2.04 7.35
N LYS A 116 -14.09 -2.44 6.07
CA LYS A 116 -15.22 -3.16 5.46
C LYS A 116 -15.49 -4.44 6.29
N PRO A 117 -16.74 -4.72 6.67
CA PRO A 117 -17.04 -5.91 7.47
C PRO A 117 -16.63 -7.20 6.73
N PRO A 118 -15.87 -8.12 7.37
CA PRO A 118 -15.50 -9.40 6.79
C PRO A 118 -16.70 -10.21 6.31
N ARG A 119 -17.85 -10.11 6.98
CA ARG A 119 -19.09 -10.79 6.57
C ARG A 119 -19.53 -10.42 5.15
N THR A 120 -19.51 -9.15 4.78
CA THR A 120 -19.84 -8.68 3.42
C THR A 120 -18.90 -9.28 2.38
N LEU A 121 -17.63 -9.45 2.72
CA LEU A 121 -16.67 -10.12 1.85
C LEU A 121 -17.01 -11.62 1.73
N PHE A 122 -17.28 -12.30 2.83
CA PHE A 122 -17.61 -13.72 2.86
C PHE A 122 -18.86 -14.04 2.04
N ASP A 123 -19.90 -13.24 2.14
CA ASP A 123 -21.11 -13.39 1.33
C ASP A 123 -20.78 -13.32 -0.18
N ALA A 124 -19.85 -12.44 -0.59
CA ALA A 124 -19.36 -12.37 -1.97
C ALA A 124 -18.46 -13.55 -2.39
N PHE A 125 -17.79 -14.25 -1.44
CA PHE A 125 -17.10 -15.52 -1.72
C PHE A 125 -18.06 -16.70 -1.82
N GLU A 126 -19.18 -16.66 -1.10
CA GLU A 126 -20.22 -17.68 -1.11
C GLU A 126 -21.24 -17.52 -2.26
N GLY A 127 -21.10 -16.46 -3.08
CA GLY A 127 -21.97 -16.20 -4.22
C GLY A 127 -23.38 -15.74 -3.81
N LYS A 128 -23.55 -15.28 -2.57
CA LYS A 128 -24.81 -14.68 -2.12
C LYS A 128 -24.94 -13.31 -2.79
N ALA A 129 -25.88 -13.19 -3.72
CA ALA A 129 -26.26 -11.91 -4.31
C ALA A 129 -26.86 -10.99 -3.23
N GLU A 130 -26.80 -9.67 -3.45
CA GLU A 130 -27.57 -8.73 -2.63
C GLU A 130 -29.03 -9.18 -2.57
N GLU A 131 -29.65 -9.15 -1.38
CA GLU A 131 -31.00 -9.69 -1.13
C GLU A 131 -32.14 -9.00 -1.93
N ASN A 132 -31.82 -8.04 -2.80
CA ASN A 132 -32.70 -7.51 -3.85
C ASN A 132 -31.84 -6.93 -4.99
N PRO A 133 -31.53 -7.71 -6.04
CA PRO A 133 -30.77 -7.16 -7.16
C PRO A 133 -31.62 -6.13 -7.90
N ASP A 134 -31.19 -4.87 -7.87
CA ASP A 134 -31.73 -3.83 -8.72
C ASP A 134 -31.42 -4.19 -10.20
N PRO A 135 -32.42 -4.35 -11.08
CA PRO A 135 -32.19 -4.65 -12.50
C PRO A 135 -31.31 -3.62 -13.21
N ALA A 136 -31.18 -2.40 -12.67
CA ALA A 136 -30.28 -1.37 -13.19
C ALA A 136 -28.81 -1.58 -12.78
N HIS A 137 -28.51 -2.52 -11.87
CA HIS A 137 -27.17 -2.82 -11.37
C HIS A 137 -26.74 -4.23 -11.80
N SER A 138 -25.82 -4.32 -12.76
CA SER A 138 -25.24 -5.60 -13.21
C SER A 138 -24.22 -6.20 -12.24
N GLY A 139 -23.82 -5.44 -11.20
CA GLY A 139 -22.74 -5.80 -10.28
C GLY A 139 -21.35 -5.75 -10.92
N ASP A 140 -20.32 -6.12 -10.13
CA ASP A 140 -18.93 -6.29 -10.56
C ASP A 140 -18.23 -7.33 -9.66
N VAL A 141 -17.03 -7.77 -10.03
CA VAL A 141 -16.25 -8.74 -9.25
C VAL A 141 -15.74 -8.14 -7.93
N LYS A 142 -15.64 -8.98 -6.88
CA LYS A 142 -15.32 -8.57 -5.49
C LYS A 142 -14.07 -7.71 -5.32
N TYR A 143 -13.07 -7.86 -6.18
CA TYR A 143 -11.83 -7.09 -6.16
C TYR A 143 -11.86 -5.84 -7.07
N HIS A 144 -13.03 -5.39 -7.51
CA HIS A 144 -13.27 -4.05 -8.11
C HIS A 144 -14.05 -3.11 -7.18
N LEU A 145 -14.66 -3.67 -6.12
CA LEU A 145 -15.53 -2.91 -5.22
C LEU A 145 -14.73 -1.84 -4.47
N GLY A 146 -15.23 -0.61 -4.49
CA GLY A 146 -14.82 0.46 -3.60
C GLY A 146 -15.46 0.36 -2.23
N PHE A 147 -15.06 1.25 -1.33
CA PHE A 147 -15.66 1.40 -0.01
C PHE A 147 -15.31 2.78 0.55
N SER A 148 -16.09 3.27 1.50
CA SER A 148 -15.78 4.49 2.23
C SER A 148 -16.11 4.33 3.70
N SER A 149 -15.30 4.92 4.55
CA SER A 149 -15.45 4.88 6.00
C SER A 149 -14.76 6.06 6.63
N ASP A 150 -15.10 6.35 7.88
CA ASP A 150 -14.42 7.35 8.68
C ASP A 150 -13.56 6.65 9.72
N VAL A 151 -12.32 7.14 9.91
CA VAL A 151 -11.38 6.60 10.89
C VAL A 151 -10.87 7.69 11.83
N THR A 152 -10.72 7.34 13.10
CA THR A 152 -10.11 8.20 14.11
C THR A 152 -8.60 8.25 13.92
N THR A 153 -8.05 9.46 13.91
CA THR A 153 -6.61 9.72 13.98
C THR A 153 -6.31 10.68 15.13
N PRO A 154 -5.04 10.87 15.53
CA PRO A 154 -4.68 11.82 16.60
C PRO A 154 -5.14 13.26 16.34
N GLY A 155 -5.32 13.67 15.08
CA GLY A 155 -5.80 15.01 14.69
C GLY A 155 -7.31 15.09 14.43
N GLY A 156 -8.05 14.03 14.75
CA GLY A 156 -9.49 13.90 14.53
C GLY A 156 -9.86 12.92 13.42
N THR A 157 -11.13 12.90 13.04
CA THR A 157 -11.65 11.98 12.03
C THR A 157 -11.14 12.31 10.63
N VAL A 158 -10.71 11.27 9.91
CA VAL A 158 -10.33 11.31 8.49
C VAL A 158 -11.30 10.43 7.69
N HIS A 159 -11.84 10.99 6.61
CA HIS A 159 -12.66 10.24 5.67
C HIS A 159 -11.78 9.45 4.70
N LEU A 160 -12.00 8.14 4.61
CA LEU A 160 -11.34 7.25 3.67
C LEU A 160 -12.30 6.90 2.53
N ALA A 161 -11.79 6.90 1.30
CA ALA A 161 -12.52 6.38 0.16
C ALA A 161 -11.58 5.61 -0.78
N LEU A 162 -11.92 4.35 -1.05
CA LEU A 162 -11.29 3.53 -2.08
C LEU A 162 -12.15 3.57 -3.35
N GLY A 163 -11.57 4.03 -4.46
CA GLY A 163 -12.26 4.12 -5.75
C GLY A 163 -12.61 2.74 -6.33
N PHE A 164 -13.78 2.65 -6.97
CA PHE A 164 -14.15 1.50 -7.81
C PHE A 164 -13.33 1.53 -9.10
N ASN A 165 -12.86 0.38 -9.58
CA ASN A 165 -12.05 0.31 -10.80
C ASN A 165 -12.37 -0.92 -11.65
N PRO A 166 -12.25 -0.82 -12.98
CA PRO A 166 -12.27 -2.00 -13.84
C PRO A 166 -10.96 -2.80 -13.72
N SER A 167 -10.88 -3.95 -14.40
CA SER A 167 -9.64 -4.74 -14.49
C SER A 167 -8.54 -4.08 -15.31
N HIS A 168 -8.85 -3.07 -16.13
CA HIS A 168 -7.87 -2.30 -16.89
C HIS A 168 -6.98 -1.53 -15.90
N LEU A 169 -5.73 -1.99 -15.77
CA LEU A 169 -4.79 -1.47 -14.77
C LEU A 169 -4.50 0.02 -15.00
N GLU A 170 -4.16 0.74 -13.93
CA GLU A 170 -3.77 2.16 -13.90
C GLU A 170 -4.87 3.17 -14.34
N ILE A 171 -5.95 2.76 -15.02
CA ILE A 171 -6.98 3.72 -15.50
C ILE A 171 -7.77 4.39 -14.37
N ILE A 172 -7.75 3.80 -13.16
CA ILE A 172 -8.35 4.38 -11.96
C ILE A 172 -7.59 5.62 -11.46
N ASP A 173 -6.31 5.72 -11.79
CA ASP A 173 -5.41 6.73 -11.25
C ASP A 173 -5.85 8.18 -11.59
N PRO A 174 -6.08 8.55 -12.87
CA PRO A 174 -6.59 9.88 -13.20
C PRO A 174 -8.01 10.12 -12.67
N VAL A 175 -8.83 9.07 -12.53
CA VAL A 175 -10.19 9.18 -11.97
C VAL A 175 -10.12 9.57 -10.49
N VAL A 176 -9.22 8.94 -9.72
CA VAL A 176 -8.98 9.29 -8.31
C VAL A 176 -8.40 10.69 -8.18
N ALA A 177 -7.42 11.08 -9.01
CA ALA A 177 -6.89 12.44 -9.03
C ALA A 177 -7.98 13.48 -9.32
N GLY A 178 -8.87 13.22 -10.28
CA GLY A 178 -10.04 14.07 -10.55
C GLY A 178 -11.01 14.16 -9.36
N SER A 179 -11.28 13.02 -8.69
CA SER A 179 -12.10 12.94 -7.49
C SER A 179 -11.51 13.75 -6.32
N VAL A 180 -10.20 13.70 -6.15
CA VAL A 180 -9.46 14.50 -5.16
C VAL A 180 -9.54 15.98 -5.49
N ARG A 181 -9.31 16.35 -6.76
CA ARG A 181 -9.43 17.73 -7.22
C ARG A 181 -10.81 18.31 -6.92
N ALA A 182 -11.87 17.57 -7.20
CA ALA A 182 -13.24 17.99 -6.90
C ALA A 182 -13.48 18.22 -5.40
N ARG A 183 -12.97 17.33 -4.53
CA ARG A 183 -13.03 17.50 -3.07
C ARG A 183 -12.25 18.72 -2.59
N GLN A 184 -11.05 18.95 -3.12
CA GLN A 184 -10.24 20.14 -2.81
C GLN A 184 -10.98 21.42 -3.20
N THR A 185 -11.60 21.47 -4.39
CA THR A 185 -12.44 22.61 -4.81
C THR A 185 -13.61 22.84 -3.86
N ARG A 186 -14.34 21.78 -3.49
CA ARG A 186 -15.47 21.88 -2.55
C ARG A 186 -15.04 22.41 -1.17
N ARG A 187 -13.85 22.04 -0.70
CA ARG A 187 -13.28 22.48 0.58
C ARG A 187 -12.59 23.84 0.52
N GLN A 188 -12.50 24.48 -0.65
CA GLN A 188 -11.68 25.67 -0.87
C GLN A 188 -10.22 25.45 -0.42
N ASN A 189 -9.72 24.23 -0.64
CA ASN A 189 -8.42 23.78 -0.15
C ASN A 189 -7.28 24.16 -1.10
N GLU A 190 -6.98 25.46 -1.18
CA GLU A 190 -5.99 26.01 -2.13
C GLU A 190 -4.56 25.54 -1.88
N ASP A 191 -4.19 25.31 -0.62
CA ASP A 191 -2.89 24.75 -0.21
C ASP A 191 -2.79 23.22 -0.44
N ARG A 192 -3.91 22.58 -0.81
CA ARG A 192 -4.05 21.16 -1.13
C ARG A 192 -3.56 20.21 -0.02
N THR A 193 -3.55 20.66 1.24
CA THR A 193 -3.12 19.85 2.39
C THR A 193 -4.18 18.88 2.88
N GLN A 194 -5.47 19.18 2.69
CA GLN A 194 -6.57 18.49 3.38
C GLN A 194 -7.07 17.21 2.72
N VAL A 195 -6.84 17.04 1.42
CA VAL A 195 -7.25 15.84 0.66
C VAL A 195 -6.00 15.20 0.09
N VAL A 196 -5.65 14.02 0.60
CA VAL A 196 -4.42 13.29 0.25
C VAL A 196 -4.74 12.13 -0.69
N PRO A 197 -4.26 12.16 -1.95
CA PRO A 197 -4.36 11.01 -2.84
C PRO A 197 -3.25 9.98 -2.58
N ILE A 198 -3.63 8.70 -2.52
CA ILE A 198 -2.73 7.54 -2.53
C ILE A 198 -3.08 6.68 -3.74
N LEU A 199 -2.10 6.36 -4.58
CA LEU A 199 -2.27 5.45 -5.71
C LEU A 199 -1.37 4.23 -5.52
N VAL A 200 -1.94 3.03 -5.67
CA VAL A 200 -1.24 1.76 -5.48
C VAL A 200 -1.18 0.98 -6.78
N HIS A 201 0.04 0.73 -7.24
CA HIS A 201 0.33 0.21 -8.58
C HIS A 201 0.98 -1.19 -8.50
N GLY A 202 0.91 -1.93 -9.61
CA GLY A 202 1.76 -3.11 -9.82
C GLY A 202 3.00 -2.75 -10.63
N ASP A 203 4.16 -3.36 -10.34
CA ASP A 203 5.44 -2.97 -10.95
C ASP A 203 5.48 -3.09 -12.49
N ALA A 204 4.83 -4.11 -13.07
CA ALA A 204 4.78 -4.26 -14.52
C ALA A 204 3.81 -3.25 -15.18
N ALA A 205 2.69 -2.96 -14.52
CA ALA A 205 1.68 -2.04 -15.04
C ALA A 205 2.13 -0.58 -14.93
N PHE A 206 2.78 -0.22 -13.81
CA PHE A 206 3.31 1.12 -13.57
C PHE A 206 4.31 1.56 -14.64
N SER A 207 5.19 0.65 -15.09
CA SER A 207 6.16 0.95 -16.15
C SER A 207 5.61 0.75 -17.57
N GLY A 208 4.46 0.09 -17.73
CA GLY A 208 3.96 -0.37 -19.03
C GLY A 208 2.72 0.35 -19.55
N GLN A 209 1.90 0.95 -18.69
CA GLN A 209 0.67 1.63 -19.09
C GLN A 209 0.89 3.14 -19.30
N GLY A 210 0.60 3.64 -20.51
CA GLY A 210 0.82 5.05 -20.87
C GLY A 210 0.05 6.06 -20.02
N VAL A 211 -1.09 5.66 -19.45
CA VAL A 211 -1.90 6.52 -18.57
C VAL A 211 -1.15 6.99 -17.32
N VAL A 212 -0.16 6.21 -16.84
CA VAL A 212 0.70 6.59 -15.71
C VAL A 212 1.55 7.81 -16.07
N MET A 213 2.16 7.79 -17.27
CA MET A 213 2.93 8.91 -17.80
C MET A 213 2.04 10.14 -18.02
N GLU A 214 0.85 9.97 -18.58
CA GLU A 214 -0.13 11.04 -18.78
C GLU A 214 -0.52 11.71 -17.45
N LEU A 215 -0.79 10.91 -16.41
CA LEU A 215 -1.11 11.44 -15.08
C LEU A 215 0.06 12.21 -14.46
N PHE A 216 1.29 11.69 -14.58
CA PHE A 216 2.47 12.41 -14.10
C PHE A 216 2.60 13.78 -14.79
N GLN A 217 2.37 13.88 -16.10
CA GLN A 217 2.36 15.17 -16.81
C GLN A 217 1.28 16.13 -16.30
N MET A 218 0.16 15.60 -15.80
CA MET A 218 -0.93 16.39 -15.22
C MET A 218 -0.66 16.84 -13.76
N SER A 219 0.27 16.20 -13.05
CA SER A 219 0.50 16.37 -11.61
C SER A 219 0.72 17.83 -11.16
N GLN A 220 1.32 18.66 -12.03
CA GLN A 220 1.61 20.08 -11.78
C GLN A 220 0.82 21.03 -12.70
N ALA A 221 0.04 20.52 -13.64
CA ALA A 221 -0.76 21.34 -14.55
C ALA A 221 -1.90 22.03 -13.77
N ARG A 222 -2.02 23.36 -13.88
CA ARG A 222 -2.91 24.21 -13.06
C ARG A 222 -4.38 23.72 -12.93
N GLY A 223 -4.91 23.13 -13.99
CA GLY A 223 -6.29 22.64 -14.05
C GLY A 223 -6.50 21.30 -13.34
N TYR A 224 -5.43 20.52 -13.16
CA TYR A 224 -5.47 19.12 -12.76
C TYR A 224 -4.73 18.83 -11.46
N THR A 225 -3.73 19.64 -11.12
CA THR A 225 -2.88 19.41 -9.96
C THR A 225 -3.67 19.27 -8.66
N VAL A 226 -3.32 18.24 -7.89
CA VAL A 226 -3.88 17.91 -6.58
C VAL A 226 -2.87 18.13 -5.45
N GLY A 227 -1.77 18.83 -5.74
CA GLY A 227 -0.73 19.14 -4.76
C GLY A 227 0.13 17.93 -4.39
N GLY A 228 0.43 17.10 -5.38
CA GLY A 228 1.23 15.90 -5.20
C GLY A 228 0.42 14.67 -4.80
N THR A 229 0.78 13.53 -5.37
CA THR A 229 0.24 12.20 -5.07
C THR A 229 1.30 11.30 -4.46
N ILE A 230 0.90 10.49 -3.48
CA ILE A 230 1.75 9.43 -2.93
C ILE A 230 1.50 8.16 -3.76
N HIS A 231 2.50 7.75 -4.51
CA HIS A 231 2.46 6.53 -5.32
C HIS A 231 3.15 5.40 -4.57
N ILE A 232 2.49 4.26 -4.45
CA ILE A 232 3.06 3.05 -3.85
C ILE A 232 3.07 1.96 -4.92
N VAL A 233 4.25 1.52 -5.34
CA VAL A 233 4.37 0.40 -6.28
C VAL A 233 4.59 -0.87 -5.48
N VAL A 234 3.65 -1.81 -5.54
CA VAL A 234 3.79 -3.14 -4.92
C VAL A 234 4.65 -4.01 -5.85
N ASN A 235 5.95 -3.81 -5.75
CA ASN A 235 6.95 -4.42 -6.61
C ASN A 235 7.31 -5.82 -6.14
N ASN A 236 6.44 -6.77 -6.52
CA ASN A 236 6.62 -8.18 -6.28
C ASN A 236 7.52 -8.87 -7.32
N GLN A 237 8.12 -8.07 -8.22
CA GLN A 237 9.12 -8.47 -9.23
C GLN A 237 8.59 -9.40 -10.34
N VAL A 238 7.26 -9.50 -10.52
CA VAL A 238 6.65 -10.34 -11.56
C VAL A 238 5.25 -9.87 -11.99
N GLY A 239 5.13 -9.51 -13.27
CA GLY A 239 3.83 -9.26 -13.92
C GLY A 239 3.26 -10.54 -14.53
N PHE A 240 2.23 -11.12 -13.92
CA PHE A 240 1.69 -12.44 -14.31
C PHE A 240 2.78 -13.54 -14.32
N THR A 241 3.31 -13.89 -15.49
CA THR A 241 4.41 -14.84 -15.73
C THR A 241 5.66 -14.17 -16.32
N THR A 242 5.70 -12.84 -16.41
CA THR A 242 6.84 -12.08 -16.95
C THR A 242 7.62 -11.47 -15.78
N SER A 243 8.78 -12.03 -15.47
CA SER A 243 9.66 -11.60 -14.38
C SER A 243 11.02 -11.11 -14.85
N ASN A 244 11.39 -11.38 -16.10
CA ASN A 244 12.65 -10.92 -16.67
C ASN A 244 12.58 -9.40 -16.88
N PRO A 245 13.48 -8.60 -16.27
CA PRO A 245 13.46 -7.15 -16.44
C PRO A 245 13.52 -6.70 -17.89
N LEU A 246 14.24 -7.44 -18.75
CA LEU A 246 14.38 -7.14 -20.18
C LEU A 246 13.07 -7.28 -20.97
N ASP A 247 12.09 -8.01 -20.43
CA ASP A 247 10.78 -8.22 -21.07
C ASP A 247 9.70 -7.30 -20.50
N THR A 248 9.94 -6.68 -19.33
CA THR A 248 8.93 -5.89 -18.61
C THR A 248 9.14 -4.38 -18.73
N ARG A 249 10.39 -3.93 -18.91
CA ARG A 249 10.77 -2.51 -18.94
C ARG A 249 12.12 -2.32 -19.63
N SER A 250 12.46 -1.06 -19.93
CA SER A 250 13.72 -0.69 -20.60
C SER A 250 14.71 0.06 -19.70
N THR A 251 14.43 0.11 -18.40
CA THR A 251 15.25 0.77 -17.38
C THR A 251 15.46 -0.15 -16.19
N HIS A 252 16.25 0.27 -15.20
CA HIS A 252 16.59 -0.59 -14.06
C HIS A 252 15.40 -0.75 -13.10
N TYR A 253 14.75 0.35 -12.72
CA TYR A 253 13.65 0.33 -11.76
C TYR A 253 12.30 0.46 -12.45
N CYS A 254 11.28 -0.18 -11.88
CA CYS A 254 9.89 -0.01 -12.33
C CYS A 254 9.41 1.45 -12.26
N THR A 255 10.02 2.22 -11.37
CA THR A 255 9.66 3.57 -11.00
C THR A 255 10.32 4.66 -11.83
N ASP A 256 11.18 4.32 -12.79
CA ASP A 256 11.89 5.31 -13.60
C ASP A 256 10.95 6.23 -14.41
N VAL A 257 9.71 5.79 -14.68
CA VAL A 257 8.66 6.64 -15.29
C VAL A 257 8.38 7.91 -14.46
N ALA A 258 8.58 7.88 -13.15
CA ALA A 258 8.37 9.03 -12.26
C ALA A 258 9.44 10.14 -12.43
N LYS A 259 10.59 9.79 -13.01
CA LYS A 259 11.69 10.74 -13.24
C LYS A 259 11.34 11.81 -14.28
N ILE A 260 10.33 11.58 -15.13
CA ILE A 260 9.86 12.55 -16.12
C ILE A 260 9.37 13.86 -15.49
N VAL A 261 8.90 13.82 -14.24
CA VAL A 261 8.50 15.01 -13.45
C VAL A 261 9.42 15.28 -12.26
N SER A 262 10.57 14.62 -12.24
CA SER A 262 11.54 14.70 -11.13
C SER A 262 10.92 14.37 -9.77
N ALA A 263 10.00 13.40 -9.69
CA ALA A 263 9.54 12.91 -8.39
C ALA A 263 10.68 12.12 -7.71
N PRO A 264 10.88 12.25 -6.38
CA PRO A 264 11.76 11.36 -5.66
C PRO A 264 11.19 9.94 -5.61
N VAL A 265 12.09 8.95 -5.59
CA VAL A 265 11.75 7.54 -5.46
C VAL A 265 12.41 6.96 -4.21
N LEU A 266 11.62 6.29 -3.38
CA LEU A 266 12.06 5.59 -2.18
C LEU A 266 11.92 4.08 -2.39
N HIS A 267 13.02 3.42 -2.73
CA HIS A 267 13.08 1.96 -2.81
C HIS A 267 13.23 1.40 -1.41
N VAL A 268 12.31 0.53 -0.98
CA VAL A 268 12.32 -0.01 0.37
C VAL A 268 12.08 -1.51 0.36
N ASN A 269 12.88 -2.23 1.13
CA ASN A 269 12.72 -3.66 1.35
C ASN A 269 11.45 -3.92 2.18
N GLY A 270 10.47 -4.61 1.59
CA GLY A 270 9.21 -4.95 2.23
C GLY A 270 9.36 -5.88 3.45
N ASP A 271 10.47 -6.61 3.58
CA ASP A 271 10.78 -7.43 4.76
C ASP A 271 11.33 -6.60 5.95
N ASP A 272 11.56 -5.29 5.78
CA ASP A 272 11.91 -4.37 6.88
C ASP A 272 10.79 -3.35 7.13
N PRO A 273 9.78 -3.71 7.93
CA PRO A 273 8.55 -2.92 8.07
C PRO A 273 8.78 -1.58 8.79
N GLU A 274 9.86 -1.43 9.56
CA GLU A 274 10.22 -0.13 10.17
C GLU A 274 10.78 0.84 9.12
N ALA A 275 11.62 0.36 8.19
CA ALA A 275 12.08 1.15 7.06
C ALA A 275 10.92 1.56 6.14
N VAL A 276 9.94 0.67 5.96
CA VAL A 276 8.69 0.95 5.24
C VAL A 276 7.90 2.08 5.90
N LEU A 277 7.73 2.03 7.23
CA LEU A 277 7.08 3.09 7.99
C LEU A 277 7.79 4.43 7.82
N PHE A 278 9.12 4.43 7.88
CA PHE A 278 9.90 5.64 7.67
C PHE A 278 9.72 6.22 6.26
N CYS A 279 9.71 5.39 5.22
CA CYS A 279 9.44 5.83 3.85
C CYS A 279 8.03 6.41 3.70
N ALA A 280 7.01 5.83 4.36
CA ALA A 280 5.66 6.39 4.42
C ALA A 280 5.65 7.80 5.04
N GLN A 281 6.37 7.99 6.15
CA GLN A 281 6.49 9.29 6.83
C GLN A 281 7.18 10.33 5.95
N VAL A 282 8.31 9.97 5.32
CA VAL A 282 9.05 10.87 4.42
C VAL A 282 8.21 11.22 3.19
N ALA A 283 7.51 10.26 2.59
CA ALA A 283 6.68 10.51 1.42
C ALA A 283 5.54 11.48 1.72
N LEU A 284 4.79 11.26 2.80
CA LEU A 284 3.72 12.18 3.20
C LEU A 284 4.28 13.57 3.51
N ASP A 285 5.37 13.66 4.28
CA ASP A 285 5.97 14.95 4.65
C ASP A 285 6.51 15.70 3.42
N TYR A 286 7.13 14.99 2.46
CA TYR A 286 7.60 15.58 1.20
C TYR A 286 6.42 16.12 0.40
N ARG A 287 5.36 15.31 0.22
CA ARG A 287 4.14 15.73 -0.48
C ARG A 287 3.50 16.94 0.19
N GLN A 288 3.41 16.95 1.51
CA GLN A 288 2.83 18.07 2.25
C GLN A 288 3.70 19.33 2.18
N THR A 289 5.03 19.19 2.16
CA THR A 289 5.95 20.33 2.10
C THR A 289 6.02 20.93 0.69
N PHE A 290 6.18 20.09 -0.33
CA PHE A 290 6.52 20.55 -1.69
C PHE A 290 5.39 20.46 -2.70
N LYS A 291 4.26 19.85 -2.34
CA LYS A 291 3.09 19.68 -3.22
C LYS A 291 3.40 18.97 -4.53
N ARG A 292 4.30 17.99 -4.46
CA ARG A 292 4.80 17.19 -5.58
C ARG A 292 4.59 15.71 -5.33
N ASP A 293 4.50 14.97 -6.43
CA ASP A 293 4.39 13.51 -6.40
C ASP A 293 5.65 12.91 -5.77
N VAL A 294 5.48 11.79 -5.09
CA VAL A 294 6.55 10.98 -4.49
C VAL A 294 6.20 9.52 -4.67
N VAL A 295 7.21 8.70 -4.97
CA VAL A 295 7.02 7.28 -5.23
C VAL A 295 7.73 6.46 -4.17
N ILE A 296 7.02 5.48 -3.61
CA ILE A 296 7.58 4.40 -2.79
C ILE A 296 7.57 3.13 -3.64
N ASP A 297 8.74 2.58 -3.91
CA ASP A 297 8.92 1.26 -4.53
C ASP A 297 9.03 0.23 -3.41
N LEU A 298 7.90 -0.42 -3.08
CA LEU A 298 7.83 -1.45 -2.06
C LEU A 298 8.30 -2.79 -2.66
N ILE A 299 9.61 -3.05 -2.54
CA ILE A 299 10.25 -4.24 -3.07
C ILE A 299 9.85 -5.43 -2.19
N CYS A 300 9.07 -6.33 -2.76
CA CYS A 300 8.45 -7.44 -2.07
C CYS A 300 8.48 -8.70 -2.96
N TYR A 301 7.65 -9.69 -2.63
CA TYR A 301 7.47 -10.88 -3.44
C TYR A 301 6.00 -11.31 -3.46
N ARG A 302 5.66 -12.22 -4.37
CA ARG A 302 4.32 -12.81 -4.45
C ARG A 302 4.36 -14.25 -3.97
N ARG A 303 3.71 -14.55 -2.83
CA ARG A 303 3.74 -15.89 -2.21
C ARG A 303 3.17 -16.99 -3.11
N HIS A 304 2.08 -16.69 -3.81
CA HIS A 304 1.32 -17.61 -4.66
C HIS A 304 1.49 -17.27 -6.15
N GLY A 305 0.82 -18.02 -7.04
CA GLY A 305 0.68 -17.65 -8.45
C GLY A 305 0.06 -16.27 -8.67
N HIS A 306 -0.14 -15.87 -9.93
CA HIS A 306 -0.75 -14.55 -10.21
C HIS A 306 -2.13 -14.45 -9.58
N ASN A 307 -2.92 -15.52 -9.74
CA ASN A 307 -3.99 -15.88 -8.84
C ASN A 307 -3.65 -17.21 -8.13
N GLU A 308 -4.43 -17.57 -7.11
CA GLU A 308 -4.13 -18.71 -6.23
C GLU A 308 -4.36 -20.09 -6.84
N ALA A 309 -4.92 -20.17 -8.05
CA ALA A 309 -5.06 -21.40 -8.82
C ALA A 309 -3.97 -21.58 -9.89
N ASP A 310 -3.12 -20.57 -10.13
CA ASP A 310 -2.04 -20.64 -11.11
C ASP A 310 -0.80 -21.31 -10.49
N GLU A 311 -0.10 -22.17 -11.25
CA GLU A 311 1.20 -22.73 -10.86
C GLU A 311 2.35 -21.85 -11.39
N PRO A 312 3.02 -21.06 -10.53
CA PRO A 312 4.05 -20.13 -10.98
C PRO A 312 5.39 -20.81 -11.28
N ALA A 313 5.66 -22.02 -10.77
CA ALA A 313 6.93 -22.70 -11.00
C ALA A 313 7.13 -23.10 -12.48
N ALA A 314 6.05 -23.11 -13.29
CA ALA A 314 6.13 -23.34 -14.73
C ALA A 314 7.00 -22.31 -15.46
N THR A 315 7.01 -21.05 -14.99
CA THR A 315 7.75 -19.93 -15.62
C THR A 315 8.76 -19.28 -14.68
N GLN A 316 8.59 -19.38 -13.37
CA GLN A 316 9.47 -18.79 -12.34
C GLN A 316 10.01 -19.83 -11.32
N PRO A 317 10.58 -20.98 -11.75
CA PRO A 317 10.90 -22.08 -10.83
C PRO A 317 11.87 -21.67 -9.71
N LEU A 318 12.98 -21.00 -10.04
CA LEU A 318 14.00 -20.61 -9.05
C LEU A 318 13.50 -19.52 -8.09
N MET A 319 12.73 -18.55 -8.59
CA MET A 319 12.12 -17.51 -7.77
C MET A 319 11.18 -18.14 -6.72
N TYR A 320 10.31 -19.07 -7.14
CA TYR A 320 9.37 -19.69 -6.21
C TYR A 320 10.00 -20.75 -5.31
N GLN A 321 11.11 -21.37 -5.72
CA GLN A 321 11.93 -22.16 -4.80
C GLN A 321 12.46 -21.30 -3.64
N ASN A 322 12.98 -20.10 -3.95
CA ASN A 322 13.44 -19.16 -2.93
C ASN A 322 12.29 -18.62 -2.07
N ILE A 323 11.13 -18.30 -2.66
CA ILE A 323 9.98 -17.81 -1.89
C ILE A 323 9.51 -18.90 -0.92
N ARG A 324 9.35 -20.14 -1.36
CA ARG A 324 8.86 -21.26 -0.53
C ARG A 324 9.75 -21.56 0.67
N SER A 325 11.05 -21.29 0.61
CA SER A 325 11.99 -21.51 1.73
C SER A 325 12.07 -20.34 2.71
N ARG A 326 11.46 -19.19 2.40
CA ARG A 326 11.53 -17.97 3.23
C ARG A 326 10.38 -17.88 4.24
N PRO A 327 10.68 -17.54 5.51
CA PRO A 327 9.68 -17.08 6.46
C PRO A 327 8.89 -15.88 5.93
N THR A 328 7.70 -15.65 6.47
CA THR A 328 6.91 -14.47 6.10
C THR A 328 7.46 -13.20 6.75
N THR A 329 7.12 -12.04 6.20
CA THR A 329 7.51 -10.73 6.77
C THR A 329 7.05 -10.58 8.22
N ARG A 330 5.80 -11.00 8.52
CA ARG A 330 5.25 -11.01 9.89
C ARG A 330 6.09 -11.87 10.83
N GLU A 331 6.48 -13.06 10.38
CA GLU A 331 7.29 -13.98 11.17
C GLU A 331 8.71 -13.44 11.43
N LEU A 332 9.35 -12.88 10.40
CA LEU A 332 10.65 -12.22 10.54
C LEU A 332 10.59 -11.08 11.56
N TYR A 333 9.55 -10.24 11.48
CA TYR A 333 9.39 -9.12 12.38
C TYR A 333 9.05 -9.53 13.81
N ALA A 334 8.17 -10.52 14.00
CA ALA A 334 7.86 -11.06 15.32
C ALA A 334 9.10 -11.60 16.04
N ARG A 335 9.93 -12.39 15.34
CA ARG A 335 11.20 -12.90 15.89
C ARG A 335 12.16 -11.78 16.27
N ARG A 336 12.23 -10.72 15.46
CA ARG A 336 13.02 -9.52 15.78
C ARG A 336 12.53 -8.86 17.07
N LEU A 337 11.23 -8.63 17.21
CA LEU A 337 10.66 -8.00 18.40
C LEU A 337 10.80 -8.84 19.67
N GLU A 338 10.71 -10.17 19.58
CA GLU A 338 11.00 -11.08 20.70
C GLU A 338 12.47 -10.98 21.11
N ALA A 339 13.40 -10.99 20.15
CA ALA A 339 14.83 -10.85 20.41
C ALA A 339 15.22 -9.48 21.02
N GLU A 340 14.49 -8.42 20.66
CA GLU A 340 14.65 -7.08 21.22
C GLU A 340 13.96 -6.90 22.59
N GLY A 341 13.19 -7.88 23.07
CA GLY A 341 12.40 -7.76 24.31
C GLY A 341 11.24 -6.78 24.21
N VAL A 342 10.79 -6.46 22.99
CA VAL A 342 9.63 -5.58 22.75
C VAL A 342 8.33 -6.33 23.01
N ILE A 343 8.29 -7.62 22.69
CA ILE A 343 7.17 -8.52 22.97
C ILE A 343 7.64 -9.76 23.73
N GLU A 344 6.75 -10.33 24.54
CA GLU A 344 7.02 -11.57 25.26
C GLU A 344 6.93 -12.79 24.33
N PRO A 345 7.66 -13.89 24.61
CA PRO A 345 7.53 -15.13 23.85
C PRO A 345 6.07 -15.60 23.76
N GLY A 346 5.57 -15.79 22.54
CA GLY A 346 4.19 -16.22 22.29
C GLY A 346 3.15 -15.10 22.23
N GLU A 347 3.49 -13.85 22.54
CA GLU A 347 2.62 -12.69 22.34
C GLU A 347 2.24 -12.54 20.86
N ALA A 348 3.19 -12.78 19.94
CA ALA A 348 2.93 -12.75 18.50
C ALA A 348 1.90 -13.79 18.04
N LYS A 349 1.83 -14.95 18.71
CA LYS A 349 0.81 -15.97 18.44
C LYS A 349 -0.55 -15.51 18.98
N ALA A 350 -0.59 -14.96 20.19
CA ALA A 350 -1.81 -14.45 20.79
C ALA A 350 -2.46 -13.33 19.95
N ILE A 351 -1.65 -12.43 19.34
CA ILE A 351 -2.15 -11.42 18.40
C ILE A 351 -2.83 -12.09 17.18
N SER A 352 -2.20 -13.12 16.62
CA SER A 352 -2.74 -13.87 15.46
C SER A 352 -4.05 -14.60 15.80
N ASP A 353 -4.10 -15.26 16.95
CA ASP A 353 -5.30 -15.95 17.42
C ASP A 353 -6.46 -14.97 17.64
N ARG A 354 -6.22 -13.81 18.29
CA ARG A 354 -7.24 -12.76 18.46
C ARG A 354 -7.79 -12.25 17.14
N TYR A 355 -6.92 -12.05 16.14
CA TYR A 355 -7.34 -11.58 14.82
C TYR A 355 -8.19 -12.64 14.10
N ARG A 356 -7.79 -13.92 14.14
CA ARG A 356 -8.58 -15.03 13.59
C ARG A 356 -9.97 -15.09 14.24
N ASP A 357 -10.05 -15.01 15.56
CA ASP A 357 -11.32 -15.06 16.28
C ASP A 357 -12.23 -13.87 15.90
N ALA A 358 -11.65 -12.69 15.61
CA ALA A 358 -12.40 -11.54 15.12
C ALA A 358 -12.98 -11.77 13.70
N LEU A 359 -12.19 -12.38 12.80
CA LEU A 359 -12.68 -12.76 11.47
C LEU A 359 -13.82 -13.77 11.55
N GLU A 360 -13.76 -14.74 12.47
CA GLU A 360 -14.81 -15.74 12.65
C GLU A 360 -16.14 -15.13 13.13
N ARG A 361 -16.08 -14.08 13.95
CA ARG A 361 -17.29 -13.32 14.34
C ARG A 361 -17.86 -12.48 13.19
N GLY A 362 -17.03 -12.10 12.22
CA GLY A 362 -17.42 -11.29 11.08
C GLY A 362 -17.54 -9.79 11.36
N ASP A 363 -17.08 -9.35 12.53
CA ASP A 363 -17.05 -7.94 12.96
C ASP A 363 -15.97 -7.15 12.21
N ALA A 364 -16.11 -5.82 12.15
CA ALA A 364 -15.05 -4.98 11.62
C ALA A 364 -13.77 -5.09 12.49
N VAL A 365 -12.62 -5.20 11.83
CA VAL A 365 -11.32 -5.50 12.48
C VAL A 365 -10.40 -4.29 12.61
N VAL A 366 -10.86 -3.11 12.19
CA VAL A 366 -10.16 -1.83 12.33
C VAL A 366 -10.66 -1.15 13.60
N ALA A 367 -9.76 -0.96 14.57
CA ALA A 367 -10.12 -0.43 15.89
C ALA A 367 -10.49 1.06 15.85
N GLU A 368 -10.03 1.78 14.82
CA GLU A 368 -10.20 3.22 14.65
C GLU A 368 -11.49 3.64 13.96
N LEU A 369 -12.36 2.72 13.53
CA LEU A 369 -13.63 3.07 12.87
C LEU A 369 -14.54 3.88 13.80
N THR A 370 -15.18 4.91 13.25
CA THR A 370 -16.14 5.78 13.96
C THR A 370 -17.56 5.64 13.47
#